data_AF-A0A8H7NIG5-F1
#
_entry.id   AF-A0A8H7NIG5-F1
#
_cell.length_a   1.000
_cell.length_b   1.000
_cell.length_c   1.000
_cell.angle_alpha   90.00
_cell.angle_beta   90.00
_cell.angle_gamma   90.00
#
_symmetry.space_group_name_H-M   'P 1'
#
loop_
_entity.id
_entity.type
_entity.pdbx_description
1 polymer ?
#
loop_
_entity_poly.entity_id
_entity_poly.type
_entity_poly.pdbx_seq_one_letter_code
_entity_poly.pdbx_strand_id
1 'polypeptide(L)'
;MDLSLGRHQCSCASSFQAQAFSERGRVCPLRAKLRIYTISDQDDTGAWIRNTFPDLFYISSIHAWNQYGLAAWTGIAGDNYYGFDQGGPDFTKLTKEWLKEHVQIGPLGSAYPDYLFIPEGDTPTFLYLIQNGLGVPERPELGSWGGRYNKTDISPHGLGSNHYSDATDHVVGKDGKTYKSNHATIWRWRDAFQNDFAARIQWTLSPELSSANHHPVISVNGSVGTAPIYFTAEASTSITLDAGGTYDPDGDSLTFKWWQYREPTASQWWVTAEVQEMKIEKQDEEGRVVKVTLPTPEECCADLISRAPVAKGQELHLILEVTDSGTPALTSYRRIVIQATNKELKGSKVIRDAIGDALP
;
A
#
# COMPACT_ATOMS: atom_id res chain seq x y z
N MET A 1 -15.02 10.16 4.58
CA MET A 1 -13.65 10.13 5.11
C MET A 1 -13.39 11.52 5.66
N ASP A 2 -12.98 11.60 6.92
CA ASP A 2 -12.60 12.88 7.53
C ASP A 2 -11.06 12.90 7.55
N LEU A 3 -10.47 13.87 6.87
CA LEU A 3 -9.03 13.98 6.64
C LEU A 3 -8.50 15.09 7.53
N SER A 4 -7.56 14.77 8.43
CA SER A 4 -6.93 15.75 9.31
C SER A 4 -5.57 16.14 8.73
N LEU A 5 -5.49 17.35 8.17
CA LEU A 5 -4.25 17.97 7.68
C LEU A 5 -3.70 18.90 8.77
N GLY A 6 -2.72 18.42 9.56
CA GLY A 6 -2.08 19.21 10.61
C GLY A 6 -2.91 19.46 11.89
N ARG A 7 -2.42 20.39 12.73
CA ARG A 7 -3.10 20.85 13.96
C ARG A 7 -4.35 21.64 13.62
N HIS A 8 -5.54 21.04 13.68
CA HIS A 8 -6.78 21.81 13.83
C HIS A 8 -7.74 21.06 14.77
N GLN A 9 -7.98 21.66 15.95
CA GLN A 9 -9.31 21.59 16.54
C GLN A 9 -10.27 22.24 15.54
N CYS A 10 -10.83 21.45 14.62
CA CYS A 10 -12.01 21.90 13.89
C CYS A 10 -13.07 22.21 14.96
N SER A 11 -13.47 23.47 15.08
CA SER A 11 -14.56 23.89 15.97
C SER A 11 -15.91 23.26 15.59
N CYS A 12 -16.02 22.67 14.39
CA CYS A 12 -17.10 21.75 14.03
C CYS A 12 -16.98 20.37 14.71
N ALA A 13 -15.77 19.91 15.02
CA ALA A 13 -15.54 18.64 15.70
C ALA A 13 -16.07 18.67 17.14
N SER A 14 -16.04 19.80 17.86
CA SER A 14 -16.56 19.87 19.23
C SER A 14 -18.09 19.74 19.30
N SER A 15 -18.83 20.28 18.32
CA SER A 15 -20.28 20.10 18.21
C SER A 15 -20.68 18.72 17.65
N PHE A 16 -19.90 18.15 16.72
CA PHE A 16 -20.13 16.81 16.17
C PHE A 16 -19.75 15.70 17.17
N GLN A 17 -18.70 15.93 17.98
CA GLN A 17 -18.25 15.08 19.08
C GLN A 17 -19.33 14.87 20.15
N ALA A 18 -20.21 15.87 20.38
CA ALA A 18 -21.24 15.80 21.40
C ALA A 18 -22.49 14.99 20.97
N GLN A 19 -22.83 14.97 19.68
CA GLN A 19 -24.06 14.32 19.19
C GLN A 19 -23.83 12.94 18.54
N ALA A 20 -22.68 12.69 17.90
CA ALA A 20 -22.43 11.43 17.19
C ALA A 20 -21.96 10.27 18.10
N PHE A 21 -21.54 10.57 19.32
CA PHE A 21 -20.72 9.68 20.14
C PHE A 21 -21.30 9.38 21.55
N SER A 22 -22.55 9.78 21.83
CA SER A 22 -23.08 9.81 23.20
C SER A 22 -23.51 8.47 23.81
N GLU A 23 -23.54 7.36 23.07
CA GLU A 23 -23.94 6.06 23.63
C GLU A 23 -22.79 5.04 23.65
N ARG A 24 -22.19 4.88 24.84
CA ARG A 24 -21.11 3.90 25.13
C ARG A 24 -21.51 2.42 24.98
N GLY A 25 -22.75 2.11 24.59
CA GLY A 25 -23.28 0.74 24.55
C GLY A 25 -23.76 0.25 23.18
N ARG A 26 -23.80 1.11 22.16
CA ARG A 26 -24.16 0.74 20.78
C ARG A 26 -23.12 1.30 19.83
N VAL A 27 -22.53 0.45 19.01
CA VAL A 27 -21.77 0.91 17.83
C VAL A 27 -22.72 1.81 17.06
N CYS A 28 -22.46 3.12 17.05
CA CYS A 28 -23.30 4.05 16.33
C CYS A 28 -23.16 3.69 14.84
N PRO A 29 -24.24 3.48 14.07
CA PRO A 29 -24.15 3.19 12.64
C PRO A 29 -23.32 4.20 11.85
N LEU A 30 -23.15 5.41 12.37
CA LEU A 30 -22.24 6.43 11.82
C LEU A 30 -20.76 6.10 12.04
N ARG A 31 -20.37 5.64 13.25
CA ARG A 31 -18.98 5.29 13.57
C ARG A 31 -18.47 4.14 12.72
N ALA A 32 -19.31 3.13 12.46
CA ALA A 32 -19.01 2.03 11.56
C ALA A 32 -18.77 2.48 10.10
N LYS A 33 -19.18 3.70 9.73
CA LYS A 33 -18.96 4.31 8.41
C LYS A 33 -17.77 5.27 8.38
N LEU A 34 -17.20 5.62 9.53
CA LEU A 34 -16.08 6.56 9.62
C LEU A 34 -14.74 5.82 9.48
N ARG A 35 -13.84 6.40 8.68
CA ARG A 35 -12.43 6.01 8.56
C ARG A 35 -11.61 7.27 8.76
N ILE A 36 -10.60 7.19 9.62
CA ILE A 36 -9.70 8.29 9.94
C ILE A 36 -8.28 7.85 9.59
N TYR A 37 -7.56 8.71 8.89
CA TYR A 37 -6.12 8.59 8.67
C TYR A 37 -5.49 9.94 9.06
N THR A 38 -4.69 9.94 10.12
CA THR A 38 -3.96 11.12 10.61
C THR A 38 -2.46 11.02 10.35
N ILE A 39 -1.84 12.18 10.18
CA ILE A 39 -0.39 12.34 10.08
C ILE A 39 0.16 12.57 11.48
N SER A 40 0.48 11.48 12.18
CA SER A 40 1.14 11.49 13.49
C SER A 40 0.40 12.25 14.61
N ASP A 41 -0.94 12.19 14.65
CA ASP A 41 -1.79 12.77 15.72
C ASP A 41 -1.23 14.10 16.27
N GLN A 42 -1.29 15.19 15.48
CA GLN A 42 -0.57 16.44 15.79
C GLN A 42 -1.22 17.30 16.90
N ASP A 43 -2.22 16.78 17.60
CA ASP A 43 -2.84 17.39 18.78
C ASP A 43 -3.28 16.31 19.78
N ASP A 44 -4.00 16.72 20.83
CA ASP A 44 -4.46 15.82 21.90
C ASP A 44 -5.72 15.01 21.52
N THR A 45 -6.36 15.29 20.39
CA THR A 45 -7.64 14.68 20.01
C THR A 45 -7.45 13.24 19.51
N GLY A 46 -6.35 12.93 18.82
CA GLY A 46 -6.13 11.60 18.25
C GLY A 46 -6.05 10.49 19.30
N ALA A 47 -5.25 10.72 20.35
CA ALA A 47 -5.17 9.80 21.49
C ALA A 47 -6.51 9.68 22.22
N TRP A 48 -7.26 10.77 22.37
CA TRP A 48 -8.59 10.74 22.97
C TRP A 48 -9.59 9.92 22.14
N ILE A 49 -9.63 10.10 20.82
CA ILE A 49 -10.50 9.35 19.89
C ILE A 49 -10.20 7.86 20.00
N ARG A 50 -8.93 7.45 19.87
CA ARG A 50 -8.54 6.02 19.88
C ARG A 50 -8.85 5.33 21.21
N ASN A 51 -8.71 6.04 22.33
CA ASN A 51 -9.04 5.48 23.65
C ASN A 51 -10.56 5.46 23.93
N THR A 52 -11.31 6.43 23.40
CA THR A 52 -12.76 6.56 23.68
C THR A 52 -13.61 5.72 22.72
N PHE A 53 -13.17 5.56 21.47
CA PHE A 53 -13.87 4.85 20.39
C PHE A 53 -12.94 3.83 19.71
N PRO A 54 -12.50 2.79 20.44
CA PRO A 54 -11.52 1.84 19.92
C PRO A 54 -12.04 1.01 18.73
N ASP A 55 -13.36 0.97 18.49
CA ASP A 55 -13.97 0.31 17.34
C ASP A 55 -13.78 1.07 16.01
N LEU A 56 -13.41 2.35 16.07
CA LEU A 56 -13.28 3.21 14.90
C LEU A 56 -12.05 2.84 14.07
N PHE A 57 -12.22 2.73 12.75
CA PHE A 57 -11.12 2.50 11.82
C PHE A 57 -10.18 3.70 11.80
N TYR A 58 -8.96 3.51 12.31
CA TYR A 58 -8.01 4.59 12.52
C TYR A 58 -6.62 4.20 12.00
N ILE A 59 -6.01 5.03 11.16
CA ILE A 59 -4.62 4.88 10.72
C ILE A 59 -3.83 6.05 11.31
N SER A 60 -2.76 5.74 12.04
CA SER A 60 -1.76 6.71 12.50
C SER A 60 -0.48 6.01 12.90
N SER A 61 0.66 6.60 12.56
CA SER A 61 1.95 6.22 13.12
C SER A 61 1.96 6.44 14.65
N ILE A 62 2.68 5.58 15.38
CA ILE A 62 2.92 5.71 16.82
C ILE A 62 4.38 6.05 17.06
N HIS A 63 4.63 7.24 17.59
CA HIS A 63 5.95 7.67 18.05
C HIS A 63 5.82 8.74 19.14
N ALA A 64 6.93 9.06 19.81
CA ALA A 64 6.97 10.16 20.76
C ALA A 64 6.72 11.52 20.07
N TRP A 65 6.23 12.51 20.84
CA TRP A 65 5.90 13.83 20.30
C TRP A 65 7.04 14.45 19.48
N ASN A 66 6.73 15.00 18.31
CA ASN A 66 7.67 15.57 17.34
C ASN A 66 8.77 14.62 16.80
N GLN A 67 8.74 13.31 17.09
CA GLN A 67 9.66 12.34 16.51
C GLN A 67 9.16 11.83 15.14
N TYR A 68 8.84 12.76 14.23
CA TYR A 68 8.21 12.46 12.95
C TYR A 68 9.06 11.58 12.02
N GLY A 69 10.38 11.60 12.15
CA GLY A 69 11.27 10.75 11.38
C GLY A 69 11.05 9.24 11.60
N LEU A 70 10.26 8.84 12.61
CA LEU A 70 9.85 7.44 12.82
C LEU A 70 8.58 7.06 12.06
N ALA A 71 7.87 8.01 11.45
CA ALA A 71 6.55 7.81 10.88
C ALA A 71 6.59 7.45 9.39
N ALA A 72 5.75 6.51 8.96
CA ALA A 72 5.73 6.01 7.58
C ALA A 72 5.48 7.13 6.56
N TRP A 73 4.58 8.07 6.84
CA TRP A 73 4.21 9.17 5.93
C TRP A 73 5.39 10.02 5.47
N THR A 74 6.45 10.11 6.28
CA THR A 74 7.67 10.83 5.89
C THR A 74 8.35 10.20 4.67
N GLY A 75 8.03 8.95 4.30
CA GLY A 75 8.48 8.33 3.06
C GLY A 75 8.08 9.09 1.79
N ILE A 76 7.12 10.02 1.85
CA ILE A 76 6.76 10.88 0.72
C ILE A 76 7.98 11.64 0.18
N ALA A 77 8.76 12.28 1.06
CA ALA A 77 9.88 13.17 0.70
C ALA A 77 10.88 13.45 1.84
N GLY A 78 10.83 12.68 2.93
CA GLY A 78 11.54 12.96 4.16
C GLY A 78 12.92 12.33 4.28
N ASP A 79 13.37 11.54 3.30
CA ASP A 79 14.61 10.77 3.37
C ASP A 79 15.82 11.66 3.66
N ASN A 80 16.07 12.70 2.87
CA ASN A 80 17.16 13.65 3.11
C ASN A 80 17.01 14.47 4.40
N TYR A 81 15.79 14.87 4.76
CA TYR A 81 15.54 15.76 5.91
C TYR A 81 15.65 15.02 7.26
N TYR A 82 15.10 13.81 7.36
CA TYR A 82 15.11 12.99 8.58
C TYR A 82 16.25 11.97 8.62
N GLY A 83 16.94 11.72 7.50
CA GLY A 83 18.15 10.90 7.44
C GLY A 83 17.93 9.39 7.38
N PHE A 84 16.75 8.92 6.95
CA PHE A 84 16.47 7.48 6.76
C PHE A 84 16.77 7.04 5.32
N ASP A 85 16.89 5.72 5.12
CA ASP A 85 17.05 5.03 3.83
C ASP A 85 17.99 5.70 2.80
N GLN A 86 19.08 6.32 3.26
CA GLN A 86 19.99 7.08 2.40
C GLN A 86 20.54 6.21 1.24
N GLY A 87 20.35 6.67 0.01
CA GLY A 87 20.70 5.95 -1.22
C GLY A 87 19.57 5.08 -1.82
N GLY A 88 18.49 4.87 -1.07
CA GLY A 88 17.37 4.05 -1.51
C GLY A 88 16.36 4.81 -2.38
N PRO A 89 15.64 5.80 -1.82
CA PRO A 89 14.68 6.62 -2.55
C PRO A 89 15.33 7.46 -3.65
N ASP A 90 14.63 7.65 -4.77
CA ASP A 90 15.03 8.65 -5.77
C ASP A 90 14.45 10.02 -5.41
N PHE A 91 15.31 11.02 -5.18
CA PHE A 91 14.88 12.38 -4.83
C PHE A 91 14.80 13.32 -6.05
N THR A 92 15.18 12.87 -7.25
CA THR A 92 15.26 13.73 -8.44
C THR A 92 13.92 14.36 -8.83
N LYS A 93 12.79 13.69 -8.53
CA LYS A 93 11.43 14.19 -8.75
C LYS A 93 10.82 14.97 -7.57
N LEU A 94 11.66 15.39 -6.62
CA LEU A 94 11.27 16.19 -5.45
C LEU A 94 12.13 17.45 -5.27
N THR A 95 13.07 17.68 -6.19
CA THR A 95 13.86 18.91 -6.20
C THR A 95 12.97 20.11 -6.49
N LYS A 96 13.39 21.29 -6.04
CA LYS A 96 12.65 22.52 -6.31
C LYS A 96 12.60 22.81 -7.81
N GLU A 97 13.67 22.47 -8.52
CA GLU A 97 13.77 22.59 -9.97
C GLU A 97 12.75 21.71 -10.68
N TRP A 98 12.64 20.44 -10.27
CA TRP A 98 11.67 19.51 -10.85
C TRP A 98 10.23 19.94 -10.57
N LEU A 99 9.93 20.34 -9.32
CA LEU A 99 8.61 20.85 -8.96
C LEU A 99 8.26 22.12 -9.76
N LYS A 100 9.22 23.02 -9.96
CA LYS A 100 9.00 24.22 -10.77
C LYS A 100 8.69 23.90 -12.23
N GLU A 101 9.38 22.92 -12.79
CA GLU A 101 9.23 22.53 -14.20
C GLU A 101 7.95 21.74 -14.46
N HIS A 102 7.56 20.85 -13.54
CA HIS A 102 6.50 19.86 -13.79
C HIS A 102 5.22 20.08 -12.99
N VAL A 103 5.28 20.82 -11.88
CA VAL A 103 4.14 21.02 -10.96
C VAL A 103 3.70 22.47 -10.89
N GLN A 104 4.62 23.41 -10.69
CA GLN A 104 4.31 24.84 -10.46
C GLN A 104 4.01 25.61 -11.77
N ILE A 105 3.25 25.00 -12.66
CA ILE A 105 2.91 25.52 -13.99
C ILE A 105 1.39 25.74 -14.14
N GLY A 106 1.01 26.75 -14.90
CA GLY A 106 -0.38 27.13 -15.10
C GLY A 106 -1.07 27.68 -13.83
N PRO A 107 -2.40 27.90 -13.89
CA PRO A 107 -3.13 28.57 -12.82
C PRO A 107 -3.13 27.81 -11.49
N LEU A 108 -3.29 26.47 -11.50
CA LEU A 108 -3.29 25.66 -10.29
C LEU A 108 -1.86 25.44 -9.77
N GLY A 109 -0.91 25.14 -10.65
CA GLY A 109 0.49 24.97 -10.26
C GLY A 109 1.09 26.22 -9.64
N SER A 110 0.72 27.41 -10.12
CA SER A 110 1.19 28.69 -9.54
C SER A 110 0.77 28.88 -8.07
N ALA A 111 -0.23 28.15 -7.58
CA ALA A 111 -0.64 28.15 -6.18
C ALA A 111 0.12 27.11 -5.32
N TYR A 112 0.89 26.21 -5.93
CA TYR A 112 1.71 25.23 -5.23
C TYR A 112 2.98 25.90 -4.69
N PRO A 113 3.14 26.04 -3.35
CA PRO A 113 4.23 26.82 -2.78
C PRO A 113 5.56 26.06 -2.75
N ASP A 114 6.66 26.79 -2.61
CA ASP A 114 7.93 26.19 -2.22
C ASP A 114 7.85 25.64 -0.80
N TYR A 115 8.35 24.42 -0.60
CA TYR A 115 8.34 23.78 0.71
C TYR A 115 9.41 24.38 1.65
N LEU A 116 9.08 24.43 2.95
CA LEU A 116 9.97 24.91 4.01
C LEU A 116 10.81 23.78 4.65
N PHE A 117 10.25 22.58 4.76
CA PHE A 117 10.91 21.41 5.35
C PHE A 117 10.97 20.29 4.32
N ILE A 118 9.87 19.55 4.16
CA ILE A 118 9.66 18.57 3.10
C ILE A 118 8.39 18.96 2.34
N PRO A 119 8.30 18.67 1.03
CA PRO A 119 7.04 18.82 0.31
C PRO A 119 6.03 17.77 0.79
N GLU A 120 4.75 18.16 0.85
CA GLU A 120 3.63 17.22 0.83
C GLU A 120 3.57 16.18 1.96
N GLY A 121 4.00 16.55 3.17
CA GLY A 121 3.98 15.65 4.35
C GLY A 121 2.62 14.98 4.60
N ASP A 122 1.52 15.65 4.29
CA ASP A 122 0.17 15.11 4.49
C ASP A 122 -0.42 14.35 3.28
N THR A 123 0.20 14.46 2.10
CA THR A 123 -0.26 13.84 0.84
C THR A 123 -0.47 12.31 0.93
N PRO A 124 0.30 11.51 1.70
CA PRO A 124 0.03 10.09 1.87
C PRO A 124 -1.42 9.75 2.27
N THR A 125 -2.10 10.63 3.01
CA THR A 125 -3.52 10.42 3.39
C THR A 125 -4.46 10.38 2.19
N PHE A 126 -4.15 11.13 1.12
CA PHE A 126 -4.90 11.13 -0.13
C PHE A 126 -4.41 10.07 -1.11
N LEU A 127 -3.09 9.85 -1.21
CA LEU A 127 -2.54 8.78 -2.05
C LEU A 127 -3.08 7.40 -1.64
N TYR A 128 -3.41 7.24 -0.36
CA TYR A 128 -4.09 6.07 0.19
C TYR A 128 -5.43 5.76 -0.49
N LEU A 129 -6.13 6.79 -1.00
CA LEU A 129 -7.44 6.69 -1.62
C LEU A 129 -7.40 6.53 -3.14
N ILE A 130 -6.27 6.82 -3.78
CA ILE A 130 -6.18 6.80 -5.23
C ILE A 130 -6.40 5.37 -5.72
N GLN A 131 -7.43 5.20 -6.55
CA GLN A 131 -7.84 3.92 -7.11
C GLN A 131 -6.99 3.57 -8.33
N ASN A 132 -5.70 3.35 -8.13
CA ASN A 132 -4.77 2.91 -9.18
C ASN A 132 -4.67 1.37 -9.32
N GLY A 133 -5.45 0.64 -8.52
CA GLY A 133 -5.54 -0.82 -8.50
C GLY A 133 -4.52 -1.55 -7.60
N LEU A 134 -3.72 -0.79 -6.83
CA LEU A 134 -2.75 -1.34 -5.88
C LEU A 134 -3.36 -1.62 -4.50
N GLY A 135 -4.05 -0.63 -3.94
CA GLY A 135 -4.56 -0.63 -2.56
C GLY A 135 -6.06 -0.82 -2.45
N VAL A 136 -6.51 -1.16 -1.24
CA VAL A 136 -7.93 -1.17 -0.85
C VAL A 136 -8.05 -0.33 0.42
N PRO A 137 -8.78 0.80 0.42
CA PRO A 137 -8.85 1.69 1.59
C PRO A 137 -9.43 1.06 2.87
N GLU A 138 -10.12 -0.08 2.74
CA GLU A 138 -10.64 -0.84 3.88
C GLU A 138 -9.67 -1.92 4.39
N ARG A 139 -8.52 -2.09 3.74
CA ARG A 139 -7.49 -3.09 4.05
C ARG A 139 -6.09 -2.44 4.08
N PRO A 140 -5.77 -1.64 5.12
CA PRO A 140 -4.48 -0.94 5.24
C PRO A 140 -3.26 -1.84 5.12
N GLU A 141 -3.41 -3.11 5.50
CA GLU A 141 -2.34 -4.10 5.49
C GLU A 141 -1.93 -4.54 4.08
N LEU A 142 -2.74 -4.24 3.05
CA LEU A 142 -2.40 -4.57 1.66
C LEU A 142 -1.35 -3.61 1.07
N GLY A 143 -1.28 -2.38 1.59
CA GLY A 143 -0.41 -1.34 1.07
C GLY A 143 -0.98 -0.63 -0.15
N SER A 144 -0.63 0.65 -0.26
CA SER A 144 -1.03 1.58 -1.33
C SER A 144 0.10 2.61 -1.54
N TRP A 145 -0.11 3.59 -2.43
CA TRP A 145 0.79 4.75 -2.50
C TRP A 145 0.86 5.57 -1.20
N GLY A 146 -0.17 5.48 -0.35
CA GLY A 146 -0.19 6.09 0.99
C GLY A 146 0.47 5.26 2.09
N GLY A 147 1.12 4.14 1.75
CA GLY A 147 1.81 3.27 2.71
C GLY A 147 1.04 2.01 3.06
N ARG A 148 1.58 1.24 4.00
CA ARG A 148 1.05 -0.04 4.49
C ARG A 148 1.04 -0.06 6.01
N TYR A 149 -0.07 -0.50 6.59
CA TYR A 149 -0.31 -0.42 8.02
C TYR A 149 -0.93 -1.71 8.56
N ASN A 150 -0.42 -2.19 9.70
CA ASN A 150 -0.95 -3.37 10.37
C ASN A 150 -1.67 -2.96 11.66
N LYS A 151 -2.63 -3.79 12.09
CA LYS A 151 -3.33 -3.57 13.36
C LYS A 151 -2.34 -3.60 14.53
N THR A 152 -2.46 -2.63 15.43
CA THR A 152 -1.63 -2.55 16.64
C THR A 152 -2.11 -3.48 17.75
N ASP A 153 -3.40 -3.82 17.74
CA ASP A 153 -4.01 -4.77 18.67
C ASP A 153 -4.77 -5.83 17.89
N ILE A 154 -4.25 -7.06 17.89
CA ILE A 154 -4.90 -8.25 17.31
C ILE A 154 -5.58 -9.12 18.38
N SER A 155 -5.47 -8.74 19.66
CA SER A 155 -5.98 -9.53 20.76
C SER A 155 -7.51 -9.43 20.83
N PRO A 156 -8.23 -10.56 20.96
CA PRO A 156 -9.65 -10.54 21.24
C PRO A 156 -9.97 -10.15 22.70
N HIS A 157 -8.93 -10.03 23.55
CA HIS A 157 -9.06 -9.74 24.99
C HIS A 157 -8.58 -8.33 25.37
N GLY A 158 -7.96 -7.61 24.42
CA GLY A 158 -7.44 -6.25 24.62
C GLY A 158 -8.53 -5.19 24.56
N LEU A 159 -8.11 -3.94 24.32
CA LEU A 159 -9.05 -2.83 24.06
C LEU A 159 -9.84 -3.07 22.77
N GLY A 160 -9.36 -3.97 21.89
CA GLY A 160 -9.96 -4.24 20.59
C GLY A 160 -9.78 -3.06 19.65
N SER A 161 -8.66 -2.33 19.82
CA SER A 161 -8.37 -1.11 19.08
C SER A 161 -8.24 -1.41 17.59
N ASN A 162 -9.14 -0.86 16.78
CA ASN A 162 -9.12 -0.89 15.32
C ASN A 162 -8.17 0.18 14.75
N HIS A 163 -7.03 0.34 15.43
CA HIS A 163 -5.94 1.23 15.07
C HIS A 163 -4.88 0.46 14.27
N TYR A 164 -4.53 1.01 13.13
CA TYR A 164 -3.47 0.56 12.25
C TYR A 164 -2.28 1.52 12.35
N SER A 165 -1.09 0.95 12.53
CA SER A 165 0.18 1.69 12.56
C SER A 165 1.16 1.08 11.57
N ASP A 166 2.24 1.81 11.35
CA ASP A 166 3.31 1.55 10.40
C ASP A 166 3.70 0.07 10.32
N ALA A 167 3.68 -0.49 9.10
CA ALA A 167 4.30 -1.75 8.76
C ALA A 167 5.58 -1.49 7.95
N THR A 168 6.41 -2.51 7.70
CA THR A 168 7.69 -2.35 6.98
C THR A 168 7.75 -3.18 5.71
N ASP A 169 8.25 -2.59 4.63
CA ASP A 169 8.49 -3.29 3.37
C ASP A 169 9.97 -3.53 3.12
N HIS A 170 10.28 -4.57 2.34
CA HIS A 170 11.61 -4.85 1.82
C HIS A 170 11.67 -4.36 0.38
N VAL A 171 12.44 -3.31 0.13
CA VAL A 171 12.49 -2.65 -1.18
C VAL A 171 13.94 -2.48 -1.60
N VAL A 172 14.24 -2.88 -2.83
CA VAL A 172 15.53 -2.59 -3.45
C VAL A 172 15.56 -1.12 -3.86
N GLY A 173 16.47 -0.37 -3.27
CA GLY A 173 16.68 1.04 -3.55
C GLY A 173 17.45 1.30 -4.83
N LYS A 174 17.56 2.57 -5.21
CA LYS A 174 18.30 3.03 -6.40
C LYS A 174 19.78 2.63 -6.38
N ASP A 175 20.38 2.54 -5.19
CA ASP A 175 21.76 2.08 -5.01
C ASP A 175 21.92 0.55 -5.09
N GLY A 176 20.85 -0.20 -5.35
CA GLY A 176 20.83 -1.65 -5.44
C GLY A 176 20.77 -2.38 -4.10
N LYS A 177 20.75 -1.68 -2.96
CA LYS A 177 20.62 -2.30 -1.63
C LYS A 177 19.17 -2.53 -1.27
N THR A 178 18.92 -3.55 -0.45
CA THR A 178 17.59 -3.77 0.13
C THR A 178 17.44 -2.97 1.41
N TYR A 179 16.40 -2.13 1.46
CA TYR A 179 15.97 -1.39 2.62
C TYR A 179 14.76 -2.08 3.25
N LYS A 180 14.76 -2.16 4.58
CA LYS A 180 13.65 -2.68 5.36
C LYS A 180 13.16 -1.60 6.32
N SER A 181 12.15 -0.85 5.90
CA SER A 181 11.64 0.27 6.67
C SER A 181 10.15 0.49 6.45
N ASN A 182 9.53 1.26 7.34
CA ASN A 182 8.16 1.74 7.16
C ASN A 182 8.07 2.84 6.11
N HIS A 183 9.11 3.66 5.95
CA HIS A 183 9.19 4.67 4.90
C HIS A 183 9.15 4.04 3.49
N ALA A 184 9.76 2.85 3.34
CA ALA A 184 9.76 2.09 2.10
C ALA A 184 8.38 1.68 1.61
N THR A 185 7.39 1.64 2.51
CA THR A 185 6.00 1.39 2.11
C THR A 185 5.42 2.51 1.23
N ILE A 186 6.06 3.70 1.22
CA ILE A 186 5.65 4.88 0.44
C ILE A 186 6.66 5.19 -0.65
N TRP A 187 7.95 5.41 -0.31
CA TRP A 187 8.91 5.95 -1.29
C TRP A 187 9.15 5.01 -2.48
N ARG A 188 8.86 3.71 -2.33
CA ARG A 188 8.92 2.72 -3.42
C ARG A 188 8.00 3.06 -4.59
N TRP A 189 6.99 3.90 -4.37
CA TRP A 189 6.00 4.33 -5.37
C TRP A 189 6.27 5.73 -5.93
N ARG A 190 7.33 6.40 -5.47
CA ARG A 190 7.55 7.83 -5.72
C ARG A 190 7.63 8.20 -7.17
N ASP A 191 8.28 7.36 -7.97
CA ASP A 191 8.36 7.60 -9.40
C ASP A 191 6.97 7.69 -10.05
N ALA A 192 6.10 6.74 -9.71
CA ALA A 192 4.75 6.63 -10.25
C ALA A 192 3.83 7.76 -9.78
N PHE A 193 3.80 8.06 -8.47
CA PHE A 193 2.92 9.14 -7.99
C PHE A 193 3.40 10.54 -8.39
N GLN A 194 4.70 10.74 -8.61
CA GLN A 194 5.19 12.02 -9.15
C GLN A 194 4.88 12.17 -10.64
N ASN A 195 4.98 11.09 -11.43
CA ASN A 195 4.52 11.11 -12.83
C ASN A 195 3.02 11.35 -12.93
N ASP A 196 2.21 10.69 -12.09
CA ASP A 196 0.76 10.93 -12.01
C ASP A 196 0.47 12.40 -11.72
N PHE A 197 1.15 12.99 -10.74
CA PHE A 197 0.93 14.40 -10.40
C PHE A 197 1.33 15.33 -11.55
N ALA A 198 2.50 15.12 -12.17
CA ALA A 198 2.96 15.92 -13.31
C ALA A 198 2.01 15.82 -14.51
N ALA A 199 1.53 14.61 -14.86
CA ALA A 199 0.55 14.44 -15.93
C ALA A 199 -0.77 15.15 -15.61
N ARG A 200 -1.27 15.02 -14.36
CA ARG A 200 -2.49 15.71 -13.93
C ARG A 200 -2.35 17.23 -13.96
N ILE A 201 -1.17 17.77 -13.73
CA ILE A 201 -0.92 19.21 -13.94
C ILE A 201 -1.06 19.54 -15.43
N GLN A 202 -0.50 18.74 -16.35
CA GLN A 202 -0.68 18.93 -17.80
C GLN A 202 -2.16 18.92 -18.21
N TRP A 203 -2.98 18.04 -17.62
CA TRP A 203 -4.43 17.98 -17.87
C TRP A 203 -5.15 19.30 -17.57
N THR A 204 -4.57 20.15 -16.72
CA THR A 204 -5.17 21.44 -16.34
C THR A 204 -4.77 22.58 -17.28
N LEU A 205 -3.80 22.37 -18.16
CA LEU A 205 -3.25 23.41 -19.04
C LEU A 205 -4.00 23.53 -20.37
N SER A 206 -4.73 22.49 -20.73
CA SER A 206 -5.42 22.39 -22.02
C SER A 206 -6.73 21.61 -21.86
N PRO A 207 -7.81 22.03 -22.54
CA PRO A 207 -9.07 21.27 -22.57
C PRO A 207 -9.02 20.05 -23.50
N GLU A 208 -8.02 19.97 -24.38
CA GLU A 208 -7.89 18.89 -25.36
C GLU A 208 -7.35 17.64 -24.69
N LEU A 209 -8.12 16.54 -24.73
CA LEU A 209 -7.72 15.27 -24.12
C LEU A 209 -6.34 14.81 -24.65
N SER A 210 -6.14 14.82 -25.96
CA SER A 210 -4.90 14.35 -26.61
C SER A 210 -3.66 15.20 -26.34
N SER A 211 -3.75 16.27 -25.53
CA SER A 211 -2.61 17.13 -25.22
C SER A 211 -1.78 16.65 -24.03
N ALA A 212 -2.21 15.57 -23.37
CA ALA A 212 -1.50 14.98 -22.25
C ALA A 212 -1.68 13.45 -22.22
N ASN A 213 -0.78 12.77 -21.53
CA ASN A 213 -0.80 11.32 -21.36
C ASN A 213 -1.84 10.87 -20.33
N HIS A 214 -2.38 9.66 -20.46
CA HIS A 214 -3.32 9.03 -19.55
C HIS A 214 -2.91 7.62 -19.16
N HIS A 215 -3.44 7.15 -18.03
CA HIS A 215 -3.02 5.87 -17.45
C HIS A 215 -3.47 4.67 -18.30
N PRO A 216 -2.64 3.61 -18.41
CA PRO A 216 -3.05 2.33 -18.98
C PRO A 216 -4.28 1.73 -18.29
N VAL A 217 -5.13 1.07 -19.07
CA VAL A 217 -6.32 0.37 -18.56
C VAL A 217 -6.07 -1.13 -18.51
N ILE A 218 -5.87 -1.65 -17.30
CA ILE A 218 -5.53 -3.07 -17.08
C ILE A 218 -6.77 -3.96 -17.17
N SER A 219 -6.67 -5.01 -17.98
CA SER A 219 -7.60 -6.14 -18.01
C SER A 219 -6.84 -7.41 -17.65
N VAL A 220 -7.36 -8.23 -16.72
CA VAL A 220 -6.77 -9.55 -16.39
C VAL A 220 -7.87 -10.59 -16.45
N ASN A 221 -7.71 -11.62 -17.28
CA ASN A 221 -8.71 -12.66 -17.56
C ASN A 221 -10.08 -12.06 -17.91
N GLY A 222 -10.10 -10.94 -18.66
CA GLY A 222 -11.31 -10.19 -19.02
C GLY A 222 -11.88 -9.30 -17.91
N SER A 223 -11.33 -9.33 -16.70
CA SER A 223 -11.73 -8.43 -15.60
C SER A 223 -11.08 -7.06 -15.74
N VAL A 224 -11.89 -6.01 -15.91
CA VAL A 224 -11.47 -4.61 -16.02
C VAL A 224 -11.71 -3.84 -14.71
N GLY A 225 -11.10 -2.66 -14.55
CA GLY A 225 -11.24 -1.81 -13.36
C GLY A 225 -10.05 -1.86 -12.40
N THR A 226 -10.27 -1.47 -11.14
CA THR A 226 -9.20 -1.28 -10.15
C THR A 226 -9.36 -2.15 -8.90
N ALA A 227 -10.49 -2.85 -8.78
CA ALA A 227 -10.70 -3.79 -7.68
C ALA A 227 -9.71 -4.97 -7.78
N PRO A 228 -9.22 -5.49 -6.63
CA PRO A 228 -8.43 -6.72 -6.62
C PRO A 228 -9.23 -7.91 -7.16
N ILE A 229 -8.53 -8.84 -7.79
CA ILE A 229 -9.09 -10.10 -8.26
C ILE A 229 -8.79 -11.17 -7.21
N TYR A 230 -9.81 -11.90 -6.78
CA TYR A 230 -9.69 -12.95 -5.78
C TYR A 230 -9.77 -14.34 -6.41
N PHE A 231 -8.82 -15.20 -6.07
CA PHE A 231 -8.80 -16.61 -6.45
C PHE A 231 -8.65 -17.51 -5.22
N THR A 232 -9.04 -18.76 -5.39
CA THR A 232 -8.68 -19.85 -4.48
C THR A 232 -7.98 -20.91 -5.31
N ALA A 233 -6.80 -21.34 -4.89
CA ALA A 233 -6.01 -22.34 -5.58
C ALA A 233 -5.36 -23.30 -4.60
N GLU A 234 -5.28 -24.57 -4.97
CA GLU A 234 -4.60 -25.57 -4.16
C GLU A 234 -3.08 -25.34 -4.22
N ALA A 235 -2.39 -25.51 -3.11
CA ALA A 235 -0.92 -25.46 -3.06
C ALA A 235 -0.29 -26.39 -4.13
N SER A 236 0.89 -26.01 -4.63
CA SER A 236 1.59 -26.65 -5.76
C SER A 236 0.86 -26.66 -7.12
N THR A 237 -0.34 -26.09 -7.23
CA THR A 237 -1.01 -25.93 -8.54
C THR A 237 -0.60 -24.63 -9.22
N SER A 238 -0.85 -24.56 -10.53
CA SER A 238 -0.61 -23.36 -11.32
C SER A 238 -1.91 -22.74 -11.79
N ILE A 239 -1.92 -21.41 -11.85
CA ILE A 239 -2.96 -20.61 -12.51
C ILE A 239 -2.36 -19.83 -13.68
N THR A 240 -3.16 -19.58 -14.71
CA THR A 240 -2.78 -18.68 -15.82
C THR A 240 -3.50 -17.35 -15.66
N LEU A 241 -2.74 -16.26 -15.75
CA LEU A 241 -3.24 -14.90 -15.74
C LEU A 241 -2.90 -14.24 -17.07
N ASP A 242 -3.93 -13.75 -17.76
CA ASP A 242 -3.85 -13.19 -19.09
C ASP A 242 -4.22 -11.70 -19.04
N ALA A 243 -3.23 -10.83 -19.25
CA ALA A 243 -3.39 -9.39 -19.36
C ALA A 243 -3.49 -8.87 -20.79
N GLY A 244 -3.76 -9.73 -21.77
CA GLY A 244 -3.78 -9.44 -23.21
C GLY A 244 -4.77 -8.34 -23.59
N GLY A 245 -5.88 -8.21 -22.86
CA GLY A 245 -6.87 -7.14 -23.07
C GLY A 245 -6.49 -5.78 -22.49
N THR A 246 -5.29 -5.64 -21.90
CA THR A 246 -4.78 -4.36 -21.38
C THR A 246 -4.39 -3.45 -22.53
N TYR A 247 -4.81 -2.19 -22.47
CA TYR A 247 -4.56 -1.20 -23.51
C TYR A 247 -4.21 0.16 -22.93
N ASP A 248 -3.57 0.96 -23.76
CA ASP A 248 -3.29 2.36 -23.50
C ASP A 248 -4.31 3.24 -24.27
N PRO A 249 -4.98 4.20 -23.62
CA PRO A 249 -5.97 5.05 -24.28
C PRO A 249 -5.37 6.04 -25.29
N ASP A 250 -4.09 6.38 -25.14
CA ASP A 250 -3.36 7.30 -26.03
C ASP A 250 -2.62 6.55 -27.15
N GLY A 251 -2.58 5.22 -27.07
CA GLY A 251 -1.95 4.34 -28.05
C GLY A 251 -0.46 4.09 -27.78
N ASP A 252 0.00 4.41 -26.58
CA ASP A 252 1.37 4.18 -26.15
C ASP A 252 1.70 2.70 -25.99
N SER A 253 2.99 2.37 -26.10
CA SER A 253 3.49 1.02 -25.85
C SER A 253 3.48 0.71 -24.35
N LEU A 254 3.23 -0.55 -24.00
CA LEU A 254 3.05 -0.97 -22.60
C LEU A 254 4.14 -1.93 -22.15
N THR A 255 4.65 -1.72 -20.94
CA THR A 255 5.57 -2.64 -20.25
C THR A 255 4.82 -3.37 -19.13
N PHE A 256 4.91 -4.71 -19.10
CA PHE A 256 4.25 -5.56 -18.11
C PHE A 256 5.25 -6.11 -17.10
N LYS A 257 4.97 -5.91 -15.81
CA LYS A 257 5.77 -6.44 -14.71
C LYS A 257 4.89 -7.16 -13.70
N TRP A 258 5.16 -8.45 -13.52
CA TRP A 258 4.50 -9.30 -12.55
C TRP A 258 5.45 -9.59 -11.40
N TRP A 259 5.00 -9.37 -10.18
CA TRP A 259 5.82 -9.63 -8.99
C TRP A 259 4.96 -9.93 -7.77
N GLN A 260 5.51 -10.71 -6.83
CA GLN A 260 4.82 -11.04 -5.59
C GLN A 260 5.08 -9.98 -4.51
N TYR A 261 4.02 -9.44 -3.94
CA TYR A 261 4.07 -8.54 -2.80
C TYR A 261 3.92 -9.38 -1.52
N ARG A 262 5.04 -9.79 -0.94
CA ARG A 262 5.08 -10.79 0.14
C ARG A 262 4.67 -10.22 1.50
N GLU A 263 4.89 -8.94 1.74
CA GLU A 263 4.70 -8.31 3.04
C GLU A 263 3.23 -8.26 3.51
N PRO A 264 2.22 -8.06 2.64
CA PRO A 264 0.82 -8.23 2.98
C PRO A 264 0.43 -9.66 3.40
N THR A 265 1.18 -10.67 2.96
CA THR A 265 0.94 -12.08 3.35
C THR A 265 1.53 -12.39 4.72
N ALA A 266 2.64 -11.75 5.09
CA ALA A 266 3.39 -12.06 6.29
C ALA A 266 2.66 -11.62 7.57
N SER A 267 2.66 -12.48 8.58
CA SER A 267 2.14 -12.18 9.91
C SER A 267 3.21 -11.69 10.89
N GLN A 268 4.50 -11.83 10.53
CA GLN A 268 5.63 -11.42 11.36
C GLN A 268 6.71 -10.62 10.59
N TRP A 269 7.72 -10.17 11.34
CA TRP A 269 8.81 -9.34 10.81
C TRP A 269 9.64 -10.03 9.72
N TRP A 270 9.86 -11.35 9.83
CA TRP A 270 10.75 -12.10 8.92
C TRP A 270 10.01 -12.63 7.68
N VAL A 271 9.57 -11.70 6.83
CA VAL A 271 8.81 -11.97 5.60
C VAL A 271 9.47 -13.03 4.72
N THR A 272 10.80 -12.96 4.54
CA THR A 272 11.50 -13.84 3.61
C THR A 272 11.53 -15.31 4.05
N ALA A 273 11.45 -15.57 5.36
CA ALA A 273 11.36 -16.91 5.92
C ALA A 273 9.91 -17.41 6.00
N GLU A 274 8.94 -16.52 6.20
CA GLU A 274 7.54 -16.90 6.40
C GLU A 274 6.79 -17.16 5.09
N VAL A 275 7.04 -16.34 4.06
CA VAL A 275 6.19 -16.31 2.86
C VAL A 275 6.99 -16.79 1.67
N GLN A 276 6.85 -18.04 1.24
CA GLN A 276 7.61 -18.53 0.09
C GLN A 276 7.21 -17.84 -1.23
N GLU A 277 8.19 -17.73 -2.15
CA GLU A 277 7.96 -17.13 -3.46
C GLU A 277 7.12 -18.03 -4.38
N MET A 278 6.14 -17.44 -5.04
CA MET A 278 5.43 -18.03 -6.17
C MET A 278 6.36 -18.04 -7.38
N LYS A 279 6.33 -19.13 -8.14
CA LYS A 279 7.04 -19.19 -9.42
C LYS A 279 6.20 -18.49 -10.48
N ILE A 280 6.72 -17.42 -11.07
CA ILE A 280 6.05 -16.63 -12.12
C ILE A 280 6.78 -16.84 -13.44
N GLU A 281 6.09 -17.41 -14.43
CA GLU A 281 6.68 -17.77 -15.73
C GLU A 281 5.92 -17.06 -16.86
N LYS A 282 6.61 -16.18 -17.59
CA LYS A 282 6.07 -15.57 -18.81
C LYS A 282 5.69 -16.66 -19.81
N GLN A 283 4.53 -16.49 -20.46
CA GLN A 283 4.03 -17.38 -21.51
C GLN A 283 4.10 -16.74 -22.90
N ASP A 284 4.48 -15.46 -22.97
CA ASP A 284 4.76 -14.71 -24.18
C ASP A 284 5.97 -13.77 -23.96
N GLU A 285 6.45 -13.14 -25.04
CA GLU A 285 7.65 -12.28 -25.00
C GLU A 285 7.42 -10.99 -24.18
N GLU A 286 6.23 -10.40 -24.28
CA GLU A 286 5.87 -9.13 -23.64
C GLU A 286 5.60 -9.29 -22.14
N GLY A 287 5.30 -10.50 -21.67
CA GLY A 287 4.83 -10.78 -20.32
C GLY A 287 3.35 -10.44 -20.09
N ARG A 288 2.52 -10.43 -21.14
CA ARG A 288 1.07 -10.21 -21.00
C ARG A 288 0.40 -11.38 -20.31
N VAL A 289 0.84 -12.60 -20.63
CA VAL A 289 0.36 -13.84 -20.04
C VAL A 289 1.44 -14.45 -19.15
N VAL A 290 1.07 -14.79 -17.92
CA VAL A 290 1.94 -15.49 -16.97
C VAL A 290 1.28 -16.74 -16.41
N LYS A 291 2.08 -17.77 -16.21
CA LYS A 291 1.74 -18.94 -15.40
C LYS A 291 2.33 -18.77 -14.02
N VAL A 292 1.50 -18.80 -12.99
CA VAL A 292 1.88 -18.63 -11.59
C VAL A 292 1.69 -19.95 -10.87
N THR A 293 2.75 -20.52 -10.31
CA THR A 293 2.71 -21.75 -9.53
C THR A 293 2.85 -21.43 -8.05
N LEU A 294 1.91 -21.93 -7.25
CA LEU A 294 1.89 -21.72 -5.80
C LEU A 294 2.97 -22.56 -5.10
N PRO A 295 3.46 -22.10 -3.93
CA PRO A 295 4.34 -22.88 -3.06
C PRO A 295 3.70 -24.21 -2.63
N THR A 296 4.50 -25.10 -2.03
CA THR A 296 4.01 -26.39 -1.53
C THR A 296 3.08 -26.23 -0.33
N PRO A 297 2.30 -27.28 0.02
CA PRO A 297 1.48 -27.27 1.23
C PRO A 297 2.25 -26.92 2.50
N GLU A 298 3.49 -27.41 2.63
CA GLU A 298 4.36 -27.13 3.77
C GLU A 298 4.81 -25.67 3.82
N GLU A 299 4.95 -25.02 2.66
CA GLU A 299 5.46 -23.65 2.54
C GLU A 299 4.38 -22.60 2.79
N CYS A 300 3.15 -22.81 2.29
CA CYS A 300 2.09 -21.81 2.34
C CYS A 300 0.82 -22.23 3.10
N CYS A 301 0.69 -23.50 3.49
CA CYS A 301 -0.51 -24.04 4.14
C CYS A 301 -0.16 -24.79 5.44
N ALA A 302 0.74 -24.20 6.24
CA ALA A 302 1.10 -24.69 7.57
C ALA A 302 0.95 -23.58 8.61
N ASP A 303 0.55 -23.94 9.82
CA ASP A 303 0.60 -23.05 10.97
C ASP A 303 2.03 -22.56 11.21
N LEU A 304 2.18 -21.28 11.57
CA LEU A 304 3.50 -20.65 11.64
C LEU A 304 4.42 -21.33 12.67
N ILE A 305 3.87 -21.70 13.83
CA ILE A 305 4.65 -22.20 14.97
C ILE A 305 4.68 -23.74 14.96
N SER A 306 3.50 -24.36 15.01
CA SER A 306 3.39 -25.82 15.13
C SER A 306 3.75 -26.54 13.83
N ARG A 307 3.81 -25.81 12.71
CA ARG A 307 3.98 -26.35 11.35
C ARG A 307 2.93 -27.37 10.96
N ALA A 308 1.84 -27.47 11.72
CA ALA A 308 0.73 -28.36 11.41
C ALA A 308 0.04 -27.90 10.11
N PRO A 309 -0.31 -28.83 9.21
CA PRO A 309 -0.99 -28.47 7.98
C PRO A 309 -2.36 -27.85 8.28
N VAL A 310 -2.70 -26.79 7.54
CA VAL A 310 -3.98 -26.08 7.64
C VAL A 310 -4.72 -26.13 6.31
N ALA A 311 -6.04 -26.31 6.34
CA ALA A 311 -6.85 -26.42 5.12
C ALA A 311 -6.90 -25.11 4.33
N LYS A 312 -6.92 -23.98 5.06
CA LYS A 312 -6.87 -22.62 4.53
C LYS A 312 -5.51 -22.02 4.89
N GLY A 313 -4.62 -21.92 3.91
CA GLY A 313 -3.27 -21.40 4.08
C GLY A 313 -3.19 -19.88 4.02
N GLN A 314 -2.01 -19.39 3.68
CA GLN A 314 -1.69 -17.98 3.49
C GLN A 314 -2.47 -17.37 2.31
N GLU A 315 -2.78 -16.08 2.43
CA GLU A 315 -3.32 -15.24 1.35
C GLU A 315 -2.14 -14.62 0.57
N LEU A 316 -1.83 -15.16 -0.60
CA LEU A 316 -0.69 -14.74 -1.42
C LEU A 316 -1.08 -13.55 -2.32
N HIS A 317 -0.23 -12.53 -2.39
CA HIS A 317 -0.50 -11.34 -3.20
C HIS A 317 0.46 -11.23 -4.39
N LEU A 318 -0.11 -11.16 -5.59
CA LEU A 318 0.59 -10.88 -6.83
C LEU A 318 0.15 -9.52 -7.37
N ILE A 319 1.10 -8.72 -7.86
CA ILE A 319 0.85 -7.42 -8.49
C ILE A 319 1.22 -7.51 -9.96
N LEU A 320 0.29 -7.07 -10.80
CA LEU A 320 0.58 -6.61 -12.14
C LEU A 320 0.79 -5.10 -12.09
N GLU A 321 1.95 -4.66 -12.58
CA GLU A 321 2.33 -3.26 -12.77
C GLU A 321 2.48 -3.04 -14.28
N VAL A 322 1.72 -2.10 -14.83
CA VAL A 322 1.75 -1.76 -16.26
C VAL A 322 2.06 -0.28 -16.41
N THR A 323 3.13 0.01 -17.16
CA THR A 323 3.59 1.38 -17.41
C THR A 323 3.58 1.64 -18.91
N ASP A 324 3.04 2.79 -19.32
CA ASP A 324 3.08 3.25 -20.71
C ASP A 324 4.46 3.83 -21.10
N SER A 325 4.59 4.20 -22.37
CA SER A 325 5.74 4.95 -22.91
C SER A 325 5.48 6.44 -23.09
N GLY A 326 4.38 6.96 -22.53
CA GLY A 326 3.97 8.34 -22.65
C GLY A 326 4.87 9.28 -21.83
N THR A 327 4.59 10.57 -21.88
CA THR A 327 5.39 11.59 -21.18
C THR A 327 4.53 12.49 -20.28
N PRO A 328 4.71 12.45 -18.94
CA PRO A 328 5.50 11.46 -18.21
C PRO A 328 4.87 10.05 -18.32
N ALA A 329 5.67 9.00 -18.10
CA ALA A 329 5.17 7.63 -18.17
C ALA A 329 4.24 7.33 -17.00
N LEU A 330 3.04 6.81 -17.26
CA LEU A 330 2.04 6.54 -16.22
C LEU A 330 1.91 5.05 -15.93
N THR A 331 1.69 4.74 -14.65
CA THR A 331 1.65 3.36 -14.15
C THR A 331 0.31 3.04 -13.52
N SER A 332 -0.31 1.97 -14.00
CA SER A 332 -1.48 1.35 -13.41
C SER A 332 -1.12 0.02 -12.75
N TYR A 333 -1.93 -0.41 -11.78
CA TYR A 333 -1.72 -1.68 -11.07
C TYR A 333 -2.97 -2.56 -11.11
N ARG A 334 -2.75 -3.86 -10.95
CA ARG A 334 -3.81 -4.79 -10.55
C ARG A 334 -3.28 -5.74 -9.49
N ARG A 335 -3.95 -5.76 -8.34
CA ARG A 335 -3.71 -6.77 -7.31
C ARG A 335 -4.51 -8.04 -7.58
N ILE A 336 -3.82 -9.17 -7.52
CA ILE A 336 -4.39 -10.51 -7.51
C ILE A 336 -4.13 -11.12 -6.14
N VAL A 337 -5.20 -11.59 -5.49
CA VAL A 337 -5.19 -12.16 -4.15
C VAL A 337 -5.56 -13.63 -4.26
N ILE A 338 -4.64 -14.51 -3.87
CA ILE A 338 -4.79 -15.96 -4.04
C ILE A 338 -4.83 -16.60 -2.66
N GLN A 339 -6.01 -17.08 -2.27
CA GLN A 339 -6.14 -17.90 -1.08
C GLN A 339 -5.59 -19.30 -1.38
N ALA A 340 -4.45 -19.65 -0.78
CA ALA A 340 -3.91 -21.00 -0.87
C ALA A 340 -4.76 -21.98 -0.06
N THR A 341 -4.99 -23.18 -0.61
CA THR A 341 -5.68 -24.29 0.07
C THR A 341 -4.86 -25.56 0.10
N ASN A 342 -5.11 -26.38 1.12
CA ASN A 342 -4.54 -27.70 1.31
C ASN A 342 -5.64 -28.64 1.81
N LYS A 343 -6.54 -29.02 0.90
CA LYS A 343 -7.77 -29.75 1.22
C LYS A 343 -7.50 -31.11 1.85
N GLU A 344 -6.39 -31.73 1.50
CA GLU A 344 -5.96 -33.03 2.00
C GLU A 344 -5.03 -32.96 3.21
N LEU A 345 -4.75 -31.75 3.73
CA LEU A 345 -3.86 -31.51 4.87
C LEU A 345 -2.48 -32.18 4.69
N LYS A 346 -1.94 -32.07 3.47
CA LYS A 346 -0.59 -32.54 3.12
C LYS A 346 0.47 -31.70 3.83
N GLY A 347 1.57 -32.33 4.24
CA GLY A 347 2.69 -31.67 4.88
C GLY A 347 3.06 -32.19 6.26
N SER A 348 4.28 -31.89 6.66
CA SER A 348 4.96 -32.49 7.81
C SER A 348 4.33 -32.10 9.15
N LYS A 349 4.22 -33.07 10.08
CA LYS A 349 3.78 -32.89 11.48
C LYS A 349 4.94 -32.65 12.45
N VAL A 350 6.08 -32.12 11.99
CA VAL A 350 7.27 -32.06 12.84
C VAL A 350 7.18 -30.87 13.78
N ILE A 351 6.79 -31.16 15.02
CA ILE A 351 6.97 -30.30 16.19
C ILE A 351 8.49 -30.15 16.38
N ARG A 352 9.02 -28.93 16.29
CA ARG A 352 10.39 -28.61 16.68
C ARG A 352 10.37 -27.72 17.92
N ASP A 353 11.22 -28.02 18.88
CA ASP A 353 11.16 -27.48 20.24
C ASP A 353 11.54 -25.99 20.35
N ALA A 354 12.11 -25.39 19.29
CA ALA A 354 12.37 -23.95 19.20
C ALA A 354 12.30 -23.41 17.76
N ILE A 355 11.65 -22.25 17.56
CA ILE A 355 11.51 -21.57 16.25
C ILE A 355 12.87 -21.12 15.69
N GLY A 356 13.83 -20.79 16.56
CA GLY A 356 15.19 -20.39 16.17
C GLY A 356 16.02 -21.50 15.52
N ASP A 357 15.69 -22.76 15.78
CA ASP A 357 16.41 -23.93 15.25
C ASP A 357 15.77 -24.50 13.96
N ALA A 358 14.66 -23.90 13.52
CA ALA A 358 13.88 -24.33 12.36
C ALA A 358 14.15 -23.51 11.09
N LEU A 359 14.99 -22.48 11.17
CA LEU A 359 15.24 -21.55 10.08
C LEU A 359 16.72 -21.67 9.65
N PRO A 360 16.99 -21.81 8.33
CA PRO A 360 18.32 -22.18 7.81
C PRO A 360 19.43 -21.17 8.08
#